data_AF-A0A0H5QN87-F1
#
_entry.id   AF-A0A0H5QN87-F1
#
_cell.length_a   1.000
_cell.length_b   1.000
_cell.length_c   1.000
_cell.angle_alpha   90.00
_cell.angle_beta   90.00
_cell.angle_gamma   90.00
#
_symmetry.space_group_name_H-M   'P 1'
#
loop_
_entity.id
_entity.type
_entity.pdbx_description
1 polymer ?
#
loop_
_entity_poly.entity_id
_entity_poly.type
_entity_poly.pdbx_seq_one_letter_code
_entity_poly.pdbx_strand_id
1 'polypeptide(L)'
;MPYSTNHLLITGSGQMFGGDIWSCGVRTGPPGGSTDNSALQTLVDTLAGRWATMFSTLGLYIASATNLEVVQVRYVSAAGQTLQAVENRPRPAVKGNGTASLPPQCSLVASLLTNVPGRRFNGRIYLPLSCSLMTSETGRVAPAAATQIGGAIADMLNGINTDLAAAAQDTSVSIQSTRSVGADFVFRVTSVRVGDVIDTQRRRRSALRESYTSSAVA
;
A
#
# COMPACT_ATOMS: atom_id res chain seq x y z
N MET A 1 -19.15 0.53 2.93
CA MET A 1 -19.43 -0.92 2.83
C MET A 1 -19.10 -1.52 4.18
N PRO A 2 -20.03 -2.23 4.83
CA PRO A 2 -19.73 -2.94 6.06
C PRO A 2 -18.73 -4.06 5.76
N TYR A 3 -17.73 -4.23 6.60
CA TYR A 3 -16.82 -5.36 6.67
C TYR A 3 -17.47 -6.52 7.44
N SER A 4 -16.96 -7.73 7.28
CA SER A 4 -17.48 -8.89 8.01
C SER A 4 -17.09 -8.89 9.49
N THR A 5 -15.96 -8.26 9.83
CA THR A 5 -15.41 -8.26 11.18
C THR A 5 -14.67 -6.96 11.47
N ASN A 6 -14.42 -6.70 12.75
CA ASN A 6 -13.43 -5.71 13.14
C ASN A 6 -12.04 -6.14 12.66
N HIS A 7 -11.14 -5.20 12.43
CA HIS A 7 -9.80 -5.47 11.90
C HIS A 7 -8.86 -4.28 12.07
N LEU A 8 -7.56 -4.52 11.83
CA LEU A 8 -6.58 -3.45 11.69
C LEU A 8 -6.44 -3.05 10.22
N LEU A 9 -6.33 -1.75 9.98
CA LEU A 9 -5.95 -1.16 8.71
C LEU A 9 -4.61 -0.44 8.89
N ILE A 10 -3.59 -0.93 8.18
CA ILE A 10 -2.22 -0.45 8.24
C ILE A 10 -1.93 0.28 6.93
N THR A 11 -1.61 1.58 6.99
CA THR A 11 -1.43 2.42 5.80
C THR A 11 -0.15 3.22 5.86
N GLY A 12 0.62 3.20 4.78
CA GLY A 12 1.69 4.17 4.51
C GLY A 12 1.17 5.29 3.61
N SER A 13 1.65 6.51 3.83
CA SER A 13 1.26 7.68 3.05
C SER A 13 2.30 8.80 3.09
N GLY A 14 2.20 9.70 2.11
CA GLY A 14 3.00 10.93 2.06
C GLY A 14 2.72 11.72 0.79
N GLN A 15 3.63 12.64 0.48
CA GLN A 15 3.55 13.50 -0.69
C GLN A 15 4.25 12.88 -1.90
N MET A 16 3.78 13.25 -3.08
CA MET A 16 4.43 13.05 -4.37
C MET A 16 4.80 14.41 -4.96
N PHE A 17 5.65 14.41 -5.98
CA PHE A 17 5.95 15.60 -6.76
C PHE A 17 4.68 16.26 -7.33
N GLY A 18 4.74 17.58 -7.51
CA GLY A 18 3.58 18.37 -7.97
C GLY A 18 2.51 18.60 -6.89
N GLY A 19 2.79 18.24 -5.63
CA GLY A 19 1.87 18.43 -4.50
C GLY A 19 0.76 17.37 -4.41
N ASP A 20 0.83 16.29 -5.20
CA ASP A 20 -0.09 15.16 -5.10
C ASP A 20 0.21 14.32 -3.83
N ILE A 21 -0.73 13.48 -3.43
CA ILE A 21 -0.60 12.61 -2.27
C ILE A 21 -0.72 11.15 -2.66
N TRP A 22 0.00 10.29 -1.94
CA TRP A 22 -0.15 8.86 -2.04
C TRP A 22 -0.51 8.26 -0.69
N SER A 23 -1.33 7.22 -0.75
CA SER A 23 -1.61 6.35 0.38
C SER A 23 -1.90 4.95 -0.15
N CYS A 24 -1.33 3.95 0.50
CA CYS A 24 -1.66 2.56 0.25
C CYS A 24 -1.54 1.76 1.55
N GLY A 25 -2.16 0.60 1.61
CA GLY A 25 -2.20 -0.16 2.85
C GLY A 25 -2.86 -1.51 2.74
N VAL A 26 -2.79 -2.23 3.84
CA VAL A 26 -3.27 -3.60 3.99
C VAL A 26 -4.18 -3.72 5.21
N ARG A 27 -5.04 -4.74 5.17
CA ARG A 27 -5.93 -5.09 6.28
C ARG A 27 -5.51 -6.40 6.91
N THR A 28 -5.92 -6.62 8.13
CA THR A 28 -5.77 -7.89 8.84
C THR A 28 -7.10 -8.61 8.99
N GLY A 29 -7.07 -9.81 9.57
CA GLY A 29 -8.24 -10.38 10.22
C GLY A 29 -8.59 -9.64 11.54
N PRO A 30 -9.54 -10.17 12.33
CA PRO A 30 -9.80 -9.68 13.66
C PRO A 30 -8.52 -9.68 14.51
N PRO A 31 -8.23 -8.61 15.27
CA PRO A 31 -7.15 -8.64 16.24
C PRO A 31 -7.56 -9.47 17.46
N GLY A 32 -6.67 -10.36 17.91
CA GLY A 32 -6.78 -11.09 19.17
C GLY A 32 -6.15 -10.39 20.38
N GLY A 33 -5.28 -9.40 20.12
CA GLY A 33 -4.57 -8.64 21.15
C GLY A 33 -5.27 -7.34 21.56
N SER A 34 -4.63 -6.56 22.44
CA SER A 34 -5.16 -5.23 22.81
C SER A 34 -5.22 -4.31 21.59
N THR A 35 -6.29 -3.51 21.54
CA THR A 35 -6.55 -2.48 20.51
C THR A 35 -6.65 -1.09 21.12
N ASP A 36 -6.21 -0.91 22.37
CA ASP A 36 -6.06 0.41 22.98
C ASP A 36 -4.96 1.22 22.28
N ASN A 37 -4.98 2.55 22.46
CA ASN A 37 -4.03 3.43 21.79
C ASN A 37 -2.57 3.17 22.18
N SER A 38 -2.29 2.71 23.39
CA SER A 38 -0.91 2.44 23.81
C SER A 38 -0.34 1.22 23.08
N ALA A 39 -1.09 0.13 23.04
CA ALA A 39 -0.72 -1.09 22.33
C ALA A 39 -0.59 -0.85 20.82
N LEU A 40 -1.54 -0.12 20.24
CA LEU A 40 -1.47 0.24 18.82
C LEU A 40 -0.28 1.17 18.55
N GLN A 41 0.06 2.09 19.46
CA GLN A 41 1.20 3.00 19.26
C GLN A 41 2.52 2.21 19.17
N THR A 42 2.75 1.27 20.09
CA THR A 42 3.93 0.39 20.03
C THR A 42 3.97 -0.42 18.72
N LEU A 43 2.82 -0.88 18.25
CA LEU A 43 2.73 -1.60 16.98
C LEU A 43 3.07 -0.67 15.79
N VAL A 44 2.47 0.51 15.69
CA VAL A 44 2.72 1.42 14.55
C VAL A 44 4.17 1.90 14.50
N ASP A 45 4.84 2.06 15.64
CA ASP A 45 6.26 2.42 15.70
C ASP A 45 7.14 1.33 15.07
N THR A 46 6.82 0.06 15.31
CA THR A 46 7.53 -1.07 14.69
C THR A 46 7.20 -1.18 13.19
N LEU A 47 5.91 -1.06 12.84
CA LEU A 47 5.47 -1.14 11.45
C LEU A 47 5.99 0.00 10.59
N ALA A 48 6.26 1.17 11.17
CA ALA A 48 6.90 2.28 10.48
C ALA A 48 8.27 1.89 9.90
N GLY A 49 9.04 1.07 10.64
CA GLY A 49 10.28 0.49 10.15
C GLY A 49 10.10 -0.40 8.93
N ARG A 50 9.02 -1.20 8.87
CA ARG A 50 8.72 -2.07 7.71
C ARG A 50 8.42 -1.28 6.45
N TRP A 51 7.61 -0.23 6.60
CA TRP A 51 7.32 0.70 5.50
C TRP A 51 8.56 1.46 5.05
N ALA A 52 9.36 1.97 5.99
CA ALA A 52 10.60 2.68 5.69
C ALA A 52 11.58 1.79 4.89
N THR A 53 11.79 0.55 5.32
CA THR A 53 12.65 -0.42 4.62
C THR A 53 12.14 -0.72 3.22
N MET A 54 10.84 -1.00 3.06
CA MET A 54 10.25 -1.22 1.73
C MET A 54 10.46 0.00 0.81
N PHE A 55 10.21 1.20 1.34
CA PHE A 55 10.34 2.44 0.59
C PHE A 55 11.79 2.70 0.17
N SER A 56 12.77 2.49 1.06
CA SER A 56 14.19 2.62 0.75
C SER A 56 14.67 1.57 -0.26
N THR A 57 14.22 0.31 -0.13
CA THR A 57 14.56 -0.77 -1.07
C THR A 57 14.04 -0.47 -2.48
N LEU A 58 12.89 0.20 -2.59
CA LEU A 58 12.31 0.63 -3.86
C LEU A 58 12.72 2.05 -4.26
N GLY A 59 13.69 2.64 -3.57
CA GLY A 59 14.05 4.05 -3.69
C GLY A 59 14.37 4.50 -5.12
N LEU A 60 15.01 3.66 -5.94
CA LEU A 60 15.29 3.96 -7.36
C LEU A 60 14.04 4.01 -8.25
N TYR A 61 12.94 3.39 -7.81
CA TYR A 61 11.66 3.36 -8.51
C TYR A 61 10.67 4.41 -8.00
N ILE A 62 11.06 5.17 -6.96
CA ILE A 62 10.28 6.22 -6.33
C ILE A 62 10.97 7.56 -6.56
N ALA A 63 10.22 8.57 -7.01
CA ALA A 63 10.82 9.87 -7.28
C ALA A 63 11.42 10.49 -6.01
N SER A 64 12.54 11.22 -6.14
CA SER A 64 13.19 11.90 -5.01
C SER A 64 12.32 12.95 -4.30
N ALA A 65 11.31 13.47 -5.00
CA ALA A 65 10.29 14.37 -4.47
C ALA A 65 9.07 13.62 -3.89
N THR A 66 9.07 12.29 -3.87
CA THR A 66 8.06 11.46 -3.22
C THR A 66 8.61 10.95 -1.89
N ASN A 67 7.83 11.06 -0.81
CA ASN A 67 8.25 10.73 0.55
C ASN A 67 7.22 9.85 1.28
N LEU A 68 7.70 9.05 2.22
CA LEU A 68 6.90 8.40 3.26
C LEU A 68 6.92 9.30 4.50
N GLU A 69 5.75 9.85 4.84
CA GLU A 69 5.60 10.81 5.94
C GLU A 69 4.86 10.23 7.12
N VAL A 70 3.90 9.34 6.87
CA VAL A 70 3.01 8.81 7.89
C VAL A 70 2.78 7.32 7.67
N VAL A 71 2.97 6.55 8.72
CA VAL A 71 2.45 5.19 8.84
C VAL A 71 1.38 5.21 9.92
N GLN A 72 0.20 4.70 9.60
CA GLN A 72 -0.96 4.72 10.48
C GLN A 72 -1.47 3.31 10.70
N VAL A 73 -1.86 3.00 11.94
CA VAL A 73 -2.64 1.82 12.29
C VAL A 73 -3.99 2.29 12.80
N ARG A 74 -5.06 1.73 12.23
CA ARG A 74 -6.44 1.99 12.65
C ARG A 74 -7.11 0.70 13.05
N TYR A 75 -7.76 0.70 14.21
CA TYR A 75 -8.73 -0.33 14.55
C TYR A 75 -10.09 0.06 13.96
N VAL A 76 -10.60 -0.75 13.06
CA VAL A 76 -11.80 -0.47 12.26
C VAL A 76 -12.88 -1.48 12.61
N SER A 77 -14.09 -0.99 12.87
CA SER A 77 -15.26 -1.84 13.17
C SER A 77 -15.77 -2.55 11.91
N ALA A 78 -16.60 -3.58 12.10
CA ALA A 78 -17.35 -4.21 11.03
C ALA A 78 -18.25 -3.21 10.27
N ALA A 79 -18.72 -2.13 10.90
CA ALA A 79 -19.45 -1.06 10.20
C ALA A 79 -18.54 -0.15 9.34
N GLY A 80 -17.22 -0.31 9.43
CA GLY A 80 -16.23 0.50 8.72
C GLY A 80 -15.86 1.80 9.43
N GLN A 81 -16.24 1.96 10.70
CA GLN A 81 -15.87 3.12 11.52
C GLN A 81 -14.50 2.91 12.14
N THR A 82 -13.67 3.95 12.16
CA THR A 82 -12.42 3.93 12.92
C THR A 82 -12.75 4.08 14.40
N LEU A 83 -12.41 3.06 15.19
CA LEU A 83 -12.62 3.01 16.64
C LEU A 83 -11.41 3.59 17.39
N GLN A 84 -10.20 3.30 16.91
CA GLN A 84 -8.94 3.83 17.41
C GLN A 84 -7.99 4.08 16.26
N ALA A 85 -7.09 5.05 16.40
CA ALA A 85 -6.11 5.40 15.39
C ALA A 85 -4.85 5.96 16.03
N VAL A 86 -3.71 5.49 15.56
CA VAL A 86 -2.38 5.96 15.95
C VAL A 86 -1.51 6.10 14.71
N GLU A 87 -0.50 6.95 14.80
CA GLU A 87 0.43 7.17 13.71
C GLU A 87 1.86 7.26 14.19
N ASN A 88 2.77 6.90 13.31
CA ASN A 88 4.19 7.20 13.41
C ASN A 88 4.58 8.03 12.19
N ARG A 89 5.37 9.08 12.42
CA ARG A 89 5.93 9.93 11.38
C ARG A 89 7.44 9.75 11.35
N PRO A 90 8.00 9.00 10.38
CA PRO A 90 9.45 8.88 10.22
C PRO A 90 10.10 10.27 10.12
N ARG A 91 11.14 10.50 10.94
CA ARG A 91 11.90 11.76 10.97
C ARG A 91 13.40 11.46 10.82
N PRO A 92 14.07 11.90 9.74
CA PRO A 92 13.49 12.58 8.57
C PRO A 92 12.53 11.66 7.80
N ALA A 93 11.61 12.25 7.02
CA ALA A 93 10.75 11.49 6.13
C ALA A 93 11.61 10.68 5.14
N VAL A 94 11.22 9.43 4.88
CA VAL A 94 11.97 8.56 3.96
C VAL A 94 11.67 9.00 2.55
N LYS A 95 12.71 9.33 1.77
CA LYS A 95 12.57 9.84 0.40
C LYS A 95 12.94 8.77 -0.62
N GLY A 96 12.34 8.87 -1.80
CA GLY A 96 12.84 8.17 -2.97
C GLY A 96 14.17 8.75 -3.44
N ASN A 97 14.74 8.13 -4.46
CA ASN A 97 16.05 8.45 -5.00
C ASN A 97 16.07 8.31 -6.53
N GLY A 98 14.93 7.98 -7.14
CA GLY A 98 14.75 7.92 -8.58
C GLY A 98 14.42 9.29 -9.21
N THR A 99 14.66 9.37 -10.51
CA THR A 99 14.23 10.51 -11.35
C THR A 99 12.80 10.27 -11.83
N ALA A 100 11.90 11.21 -11.57
CA ALA A 100 10.50 11.10 -11.99
C ALA A 100 10.40 10.98 -13.51
N SER A 101 9.69 9.95 -13.99
CA SER A 101 9.49 9.69 -15.42
C SER A 101 8.04 9.36 -15.78
N LEU A 102 7.22 9.06 -14.77
CA LEU A 102 5.79 8.80 -14.92
C LEU A 102 5.00 9.87 -14.16
N PRO A 103 3.86 10.34 -14.68
CA PRO A 103 2.96 11.22 -13.95
C PRO A 103 2.48 10.62 -12.60
N PRO A 104 2.10 11.43 -11.59
CA PRO A 104 1.67 10.93 -10.27
C PRO A 104 0.44 10.02 -10.30
N GLN A 105 -0.35 10.08 -11.38
CA GLN A 105 -1.52 9.23 -11.58
C GLN A 105 -1.13 7.81 -12.02
N CYS A 106 0.10 7.58 -12.48
CA CYS A 106 0.58 6.26 -12.82
C CYS A 106 1.02 5.50 -11.57
N SER A 107 0.73 4.21 -11.52
CA SER A 107 1.07 3.35 -10.39
C SER A 107 1.25 1.92 -10.86
N LEU A 108 2.30 1.26 -10.37
CA LEU A 108 2.40 -0.18 -10.48
C LEU A 108 1.61 -0.84 -9.34
N VAL A 109 0.90 -1.91 -9.68
CA VAL A 109 0.00 -2.60 -8.75
C VAL A 109 0.62 -3.91 -8.30
N ALA A 110 0.78 -4.05 -6.98
CA ALA A 110 1.01 -5.35 -6.35
C ALA A 110 -0.33 -6.01 -6.06
N SER A 111 -0.60 -7.15 -6.70
CA SER A 111 -1.76 -7.99 -6.43
C SER A 111 -1.47 -8.91 -5.25
N LEU A 112 -2.35 -8.89 -4.25
CA LEU A 112 -2.29 -9.76 -3.08
C LEU A 112 -3.21 -10.96 -3.34
N LEU A 113 -2.67 -12.16 -3.29
CA LEU A 113 -3.43 -13.38 -3.57
C LEU A 113 -3.64 -14.19 -2.31
N THR A 114 -4.74 -14.93 -2.30
CA THR A 114 -5.07 -15.92 -1.27
C THR A 114 -5.15 -17.30 -1.93
N ASN A 115 -5.26 -18.35 -1.13
CA ASN A 115 -5.42 -19.72 -1.66
C ASN A 115 -6.84 -20.03 -2.15
N VAL A 116 -7.75 -19.04 -2.14
CA VAL A 116 -9.14 -19.24 -2.55
C VAL A 116 -9.35 -18.70 -3.97
N PRO A 117 -9.86 -19.52 -4.89
CA PRO A 117 -10.07 -19.10 -6.27
C PRO A 117 -11.16 -18.03 -6.35
N GLY A 118 -10.87 -16.96 -7.10
CA GLY A 118 -11.85 -15.92 -7.45
C GLY A 118 -11.38 -14.50 -7.12
N ARG A 119 -11.77 -13.57 -7.97
CA ARG A 119 -11.31 -12.16 -7.92
C ARG A 119 -11.63 -11.46 -6.59
N ARG A 120 -12.70 -11.87 -5.90
CA ARG A 120 -13.13 -11.29 -4.60
C ARG A 120 -12.20 -11.62 -3.43
N PHE A 121 -11.34 -12.63 -3.60
CA PHE A 121 -10.38 -13.08 -2.59
C PHE A 121 -8.98 -12.54 -2.86
N ASN A 122 -8.84 -11.62 -3.80
CA ASN A 122 -7.56 -10.99 -4.16
C ASN A 122 -7.61 -9.50 -3.85
N GLY A 123 -6.55 -8.99 -3.24
CA GLY A 123 -6.33 -7.57 -2.97
C GLY A 123 -5.43 -6.91 -4.00
N ARG A 124 -5.35 -5.59 -3.94
CA ARG A 124 -4.42 -4.77 -4.75
C ARG A 124 -3.87 -3.62 -3.91
N ILE A 125 -2.59 -3.37 -4.04
CA ILE A 125 -1.90 -2.21 -3.48
C ILE A 125 -1.34 -1.40 -4.66
N TYR A 126 -1.71 -0.12 -4.72
CA TYR A 126 -1.23 0.84 -5.71
C TYR A 126 0.00 1.55 -5.14
N LEU A 127 1.18 1.26 -5.70
CA LEU A 127 2.44 1.77 -5.18
C LEU A 127 2.79 3.13 -5.78
N PRO A 128 3.46 4.03 -5.03
CA PRO A 128 3.86 5.36 -5.51
C PRO A 128 5.12 5.32 -6.39
N LEU A 129 5.18 4.37 -7.33
CA LEU A 129 6.34 4.13 -8.19
C LEU A 129 6.24 4.98 -9.47
N SER A 130 6.85 6.14 -9.45
CA SER A 130 6.75 7.17 -10.49
C SER A 130 8.03 7.35 -11.33
N CYS A 131 8.99 6.44 -11.20
CA CYS A 131 10.27 6.47 -11.91
C CYS A 131 10.35 5.42 -13.03
N SER A 132 11.51 5.35 -13.68
CA SER A 132 11.75 4.49 -14.84
C SER A 132 11.63 3.01 -14.46
N LEU A 133 10.45 2.46 -14.71
CA LEU A 133 10.12 1.05 -14.51
C LEU A 133 10.17 0.26 -15.82
N MET A 134 10.07 0.94 -16.96
CA MET A 134 9.72 0.34 -18.24
C MET A 134 10.93 0.16 -19.15
N THR A 135 10.87 -0.85 -20.01
CA THR A 135 11.83 -0.97 -21.11
C THR A 135 11.41 -0.06 -22.28
N SER A 136 12.38 0.56 -22.95
CA SER A 136 12.14 1.45 -24.09
C SER A 136 11.48 0.75 -25.27
N GLU A 137 11.72 -0.55 -25.42
CA GLU A 137 11.30 -1.34 -26.57
C GLU A 137 9.83 -1.75 -26.47
N THR A 138 9.34 -1.99 -25.25
CA THR A 138 8.02 -2.59 -25.02
C THR A 138 7.05 -1.67 -24.29
N GLY A 139 7.55 -0.64 -23.60
CA GLY A 139 6.74 0.17 -22.68
C GLY A 139 6.19 -0.63 -21.49
N ARG A 140 6.73 -1.82 -21.22
CA ARG A 140 6.34 -2.69 -20.09
C ARG A 140 7.37 -2.64 -19.00
N VAL A 141 6.97 -2.93 -17.76
CA VAL A 141 7.87 -2.98 -16.61
C VAL A 141 8.94 -4.03 -16.84
N ALA A 142 10.21 -3.67 -16.62
CA ALA A 142 11.34 -4.58 -16.75
C ALA A 142 11.19 -5.76 -15.77
N PRO A 143 11.44 -7.02 -16.19
CA PRO A 143 11.28 -8.19 -15.33
C PRO A 143 12.07 -8.11 -14.01
N ALA A 144 13.28 -7.54 -14.04
CA ALA A 144 14.10 -7.31 -12.85
C ALA A 144 13.42 -6.35 -11.86
N ALA A 145 12.85 -5.24 -12.36
CA ALA A 145 12.11 -4.29 -11.52
C ALA A 145 10.86 -4.94 -10.92
N ALA A 146 10.09 -5.68 -11.72
CA ALA A 146 8.92 -6.42 -11.22
C ALA A 146 9.29 -7.42 -10.12
N THR A 147 10.43 -8.10 -10.26
CA THR A 147 10.96 -9.06 -9.28
C THR A 147 11.37 -8.37 -7.98
N GLN A 148 12.12 -7.28 -8.06
CA GLN A 148 12.54 -6.50 -6.89
C GLN A 148 11.33 -5.89 -6.15
N ILE A 149 10.35 -5.38 -6.88
CA ILE A 149 9.12 -4.84 -6.31
C ILE A 149 8.30 -5.95 -5.65
N GLY A 150 8.16 -7.10 -6.30
CA GLY A 150 7.49 -8.26 -5.72
C GLY A 150 8.16 -8.72 -4.42
N GLY A 151 9.48 -8.83 -4.42
CA GLY A 151 10.27 -9.19 -3.24
C GLY A 151 10.11 -8.20 -2.09
N ALA A 152 10.30 -6.90 -2.35
CA ALA A 152 10.19 -5.88 -1.31
C ALA A 152 8.78 -5.81 -0.67
N ILE A 153 7.72 -6.02 -1.46
CA ILE A 153 6.36 -6.10 -0.93
C ILE A 153 6.16 -7.38 -0.13
N ALA A 154 6.61 -8.54 -0.62
CA ALA A 154 6.53 -9.79 0.12
C ALA A 154 7.27 -9.70 1.47
N ASP A 155 8.48 -9.15 1.49
CA ASP A 155 9.28 -8.94 2.69
C ASP A 155 8.58 -8.00 3.68
N MET A 156 7.99 -6.92 3.19
CA MET A 156 7.19 -6.01 4.02
C MET A 156 5.99 -6.73 4.66
N LEU A 157 5.23 -7.50 3.88
CA LEU A 157 4.05 -8.23 4.40
C LEU A 157 4.44 -9.32 5.39
N ASN A 158 5.54 -10.03 5.14
CA ASN A 158 6.08 -11.01 6.07
C ASN A 158 6.53 -10.35 7.38
N GLY A 159 7.25 -9.22 7.28
CA GLY A 159 7.63 -8.42 8.44
C GLY A 159 6.44 -7.92 9.25
N ILE A 160 5.39 -7.42 8.58
CA ILE A 160 4.13 -7.03 9.24
C ILE A 160 3.52 -8.21 9.99
N ASN A 161 3.45 -9.40 9.38
CA ASN A 161 2.89 -10.59 10.04
C ASN A 161 3.73 -11.02 11.26
N THR A 162 5.06 -10.93 11.19
CA THR A 162 5.95 -11.17 12.33
C THR A 162 5.68 -10.17 13.46
N ASP A 163 5.55 -8.89 13.16
CA ASP A 163 5.32 -7.84 14.17
C ASP A 163 3.92 -7.95 14.79
N LEU A 164 2.91 -8.33 14.00
CA LEU A 164 1.56 -8.62 14.51
C LEU A 164 1.56 -9.79 15.50
N ALA A 165 2.30 -10.86 15.18
CA ALA A 165 2.44 -12.00 16.09
C ALA A 165 3.20 -11.62 17.37
N ALA A 166 4.29 -10.85 17.26
CA ALA A 166 5.04 -10.35 18.41
C ALA A 166 4.21 -9.42 19.31
N ALA A 167 3.28 -8.66 18.75
CA ALA A 167 2.33 -7.82 19.46
C ALA A 167 1.09 -8.58 19.99
N ALA A 168 1.13 -9.92 19.99
CA ALA A 168 0.04 -10.80 20.40
C ALA A 168 -1.30 -10.49 19.73
N GLN A 169 -1.28 -9.94 18.50
CA GLN A 169 -2.50 -9.63 17.76
C GLN A 169 -3.16 -10.88 17.16
N ASP A 170 -2.46 -12.03 17.16
CA ASP A 170 -2.93 -13.33 16.64
C ASP A 170 -3.70 -13.21 15.31
N THR A 171 -3.14 -12.40 14.40
CA THR A 171 -3.78 -12.07 13.13
C THR A 171 -2.73 -11.90 12.05
N SER A 172 -3.17 -11.85 10.79
CA SER A 172 -2.27 -11.67 9.66
C SER A 172 -2.91 -10.84 8.57
N VAL A 173 -2.07 -10.31 7.67
CA VAL A 173 -2.51 -9.59 6.49
C VAL A 173 -3.48 -10.46 5.70
N SER A 174 -4.68 -9.92 5.48
CA SER A 174 -5.82 -10.66 4.96
C SER A 174 -6.69 -9.81 4.04
N ILE A 175 -7.37 -10.48 3.12
CA ILE A 175 -8.42 -9.92 2.28
C ILE A 175 -9.77 -10.17 2.95
N GLN A 176 -10.54 -9.11 3.11
CA GLN A 176 -11.90 -9.20 3.64
C GLN A 176 -12.90 -9.19 2.49
N SER A 177 -13.78 -10.20 2.47
CA SER A 177 -14.85 -10.32 1.48
C SER A 177 -16.18 -10.28 2.19
N THR A 178 -17.07 -9.38 1.77
CA THR A 178 -18.42 -9.24 2.33
C THR A 178 -19.44 -10.15 1.67
N ARG A 179 -19.01 -10.95 0.68
CA ARG A 179 -19.86 -11.82 -0.16
C ARG A 179 -19.29 -13.23 -0.26
N SER A 180 -18.78 -13.75 0.85
CA SER A 180 -18.30 -15.14 0.91
C SER A 180 -19.48 -16.12 0.94
N VAL A 181 -19.23 -17.34 0.44
CA VAL A 181 -20.12 -18.48 0.57
C VAL A 181 -19.50 -19.37 1.64
N GLY A 182 -20.14 -19.49 2.81
CA GLY A 182 -19.60 -20.21 3.98
C GLY A 182 -19.37 -19.31 5.20
N ALA A 183 -18.70 -19.85 6.22
CA ALA A 183 -18.44 -19.16 7.50
C ALA A 183 -17.25 -18.18 7.45
N ASP A 184 -16.34 -18.32 6.46
CA ASP A 184 -15.12 -17.53 6.38
C ASP A 184 -15.28 -16.30 5.47
N PHE A 185 -15.01 -15.12 6.03
CA PHE A 185 -15.03 -13.84 5.31
C PHE A 185 -13.65 -13.15 5.26
N VAL A 186 -12.65 -13.77 5.87
CA VAL A 186 -11.29 -13.27 6.03
C VAL A 186 -10.33 -14.29 5.45
N PHE A 187 -9.53 -13.88 4.47
CA PHE A 187 -8.65 -14.77 3.72
C PHE A 187 -7.21 -14.28 3.81
N ARG A 188 -6.35 -15.06 4.45
CA ARG A 188 -4.92 -14.73 4.59
C ARG A 188 -4.27 -14.57 3.23
N VAL A 189 -3.50 -13.48 3.06
CA VAL A 189 -2.66 -13.28 1.88
C VAL A 189 -1.51 -14.29 1.91
N THR A 190 -1.37 -15.07 0.85
CA THR A 190 -0.37 -16.15 0.73
C THR A 190 0.69 -15.88 -0.32
N SER A 191 0.44 -14.97 -1.26
CA SER A 191 1.45 -14.56 -2.24
C SER A 191 1.20 -13.15 -2.79
N VAL A 192 2.24 -12.58 -3.37
CA VAL A 192 2.21 -11.28 -4.07
C VAL A 192 2.55 -11.52 -5.54
N ARG A 193 1.85 -10.84 -6.44
CA ARG A 193 2.19 -10.78 -7.86
C ARG A 193 2.28 -9.34 -8.32
N VAL A 194 3.31 -9.04 -9.10
CA VAL A 194 3.50 -7.73 -9.75
C VAL A 194 3.39 -7.96 -11.25
N GLY A 195 2.48 -7.23 -11.89
CA GLY A 195 2.32 -7.29 -13.34
C GLY A 195 3.38 -6.45 -14.06
N ASP A 196 3.40 -6.52 -15.38
CA ASP A 196 4.31 -5.77 -16.24
C ASP A 196 3.67 -4.52 -16.89
N VAL A 197 2.43 -4.20 -16.49
CA VAL A 197 1.66 -3.06 -17.01
C VAL A 197 1.45 -2.04 -15.90
N ILE A 198 1.77 -0.77 -16.21
CA ILE A 198 1.46 0.38 -15.35
C ILE A 198 -0.05 0.64 -15.37
N ASP A 199 -0.64 0.78 -14.19
CA ASP A 199 -2.05 1.16 -14.03
C ASP A 199 -2.18 2.67 -13.78
N THR A 200 -3.39 3.19 -13.95
CA THR A 200 -3.70 4.59 -13.64
C THR A 200 -4.63 4.68 -12.44
N GLN A 201 -4.29 5.54 -11.49
CA GLN A 201 -5.19 5.88 -10.40
C GLN A 201 -6.08 7.07 -10.74
N ARG A 202 -7.28 6.75 -11.25
CA ARG A 202 -8.29 7.73 -11.67
C ARG A 202 -8.62 8.76 -10.58
N ARG A 203 -8.60 8.38 -9.30
CA ARG A 203 -8.88 9.28 -8.18
C ARG A 203 -7.82 10.37 -7.97
N ARG A 204 -6.56 10.12 -8.36
CA ARG A 204 -5.50 11.14 -8.32
C ARG A 204 -5.64 12.13 -9.47
N ARG A 205 -6.06 11.65 -10.65
CA ARG A 205 -6.27 12.51 -11.82
C ARG A 205 -7.27 13.64 -11.53
N SER A 206 -8.38 13.35 -10.87
CA SER A 206 -9.40 14.36 -10.57
C SER A 206 -8.96 15.47 -9.61
N ALA A 207 -7.84 15.29 -8.88
CA ALA A 207 -7.34 16.27 -7.93
C ALA A 207 -6.39 17.31 -8.56
N LEU A 208 -5.89 17.06 -9.78
CA LEU A 208 -4.90 17.90 -10.43
C LEU A 208 -5.57 18.91 -11.38
N ARG A 209 -5.15 20.17 -11.29
CA ARG A 209 -5.65 21.26 -12.14
C ARG A 209 -4.80 21.35 -13.40
N GLU A 210 -5.42 21.16 -14.56
CA GLU A 210 -4.77 21.37 -15.85
C GLU A 210 -4.52 22.88 -16.06
N SER A 211 -3.34 23.21 -16.57
CA SER A 211 -3.01 24.56 -17.06
C SER A 211 -2.94 24.49 -18.58
N TYR A 212 -3.78 25.26 -19.26
CA TYR A 212 -3.88 25.23 -20.72
C TYR A 212 -3.10 26.38 -21.34
N THR A 213 -2.42 26.09 -22.44
CA THR A 213 -1.88 27.08 -23.36
C THR A 213 -2.63 26.95 -24.68
N SER A 214 -3.23 28.03 -25.17
CA SER A 214 -3.99 28.02 -26.43
C SER A 214 -3.15 28.58 -27.58
N SER A 215 -3.22 27.92 -28.73
CA SER A 215 -2.70 28.43 -30.01
C SER A 215 -3.86 28.56 -31.00
N ALA A 216 -3.87 29.64 -31.78
CA ALA A 216 -4.86 29.81 -32.85
C ALA A 216 -4.62 28.78 -33.97
N VAL A 217 -5.71 28.26 -34.54
CA VAL A 217 -5.70 27.42 -35.74
C VAL A 217 -6.35 28.22 -36.86
N ALA A 218 -5.69 28.30 -38.02
CA ALA A 218 -6.21 28.92 -39.23
C ALA A 218 -7.00 27.91 -40.08
#